data_AF-A0A653BZM6-F1
#
_entry.id   AF-A0A653BZM6-F1
#
_cell.length_a   1.000
_cell.length_b   1.000
_cell.length_c   1.000
_cell.angle_alpha   90.00
_cell.angle_beta   90.00
_cell.angle_gamma   90.00
#
_symmetry.space_group_name_H-M   'P 1'
#
loop_
_entity.id
_entity.type
_entity.pdbx_description
1 polymer ?
#
loop_
_entity_poly.entity_id
_entity_poly.type
_entity_poly.pdbx_seq_one_letter_code
_entity_poly.pdbx_strand_id
1 'polypeptide(L)'
;MPPVASKAFREPENCEFCKNIKEVDKVTNITPDEFLEFYSKPARPVVVIDGATNWPAMQTFDFNFFKQLHKEVEFDRSEVKNCQFFPYKTEFKHLGEVFNMSEARANLEPQEEPWYVGWSNCNDNAGKVLQQYYSKPYFLGNNSENIALSWIFMGGPGFGAQMHV
;
A
#
# COMPACT_ATOMS: atom_id res chain seq x y z
N MET A 1 -19.06 13.49 -24.20
CA MET A 1 -19.25 14.80 -23.52
C MET A 1 -17.95 15.58 -23.66
N PRO A 2 -17.97 16.87 -24.07
CA PRO A 2 -16.75 17.66 -24.12
C PRO A 2 -16.10 17.74 -22.72
N PRO A 3 -14.76 17.64 -22.58
CA PRO A 3 -14.07 17.70 -21.29
C PRO A 3 -14.35 18.96 -20.46
N VAL A 4 -14.85 20.00 -21.11
CA VAL A 4 -15.21 21.29 -20.50
C VAL A 4 -16.60 21.23 -19.84
N ALA A 5 -17.53 20.46 -20.41
CA ALA A 5 -18.90 20.36 -19.90
C ALA A 5 -18.99 19.57 -18.59
N SER A 6 -18.11 18.58 -18.36
CA SER A 6 -18.03 17.84 -17.10
C SER A 6 -17.47 18.66 -15.94
N LYS A 7 -16.75 19.75 -16.24
CA LYS A 7 -16.18 20.66 -15.22
C LYS A 7 -17.14 21.80 -14.86
N ALA A 8 -18.15 22.08 -15.69
CA ALA A 8 -19.07 23.19 -15.50
C ALA A 8 -19.96 23.07 -14.24
N PHE A 9 -20.16 21.83 -13.76
CA PHE A 9 -20.94 21.54 -12.54
C PHE A 9 -20.07 21.07 -11.37
N ARG A 10 -18.74 21.06 -11.52
CA ARG A 10 -17.81 20.73 -10.43
C ARG A 10 -17.63 21.99 -9.58
N GLU A 11 -17.86 21.89 -8.28
CA GLU A 11 -17.55 22.98 -7.37
C GLU A 11 -16.08 23.38 -7.48
N PRO A 12 -15.73 24.67 -7.31
CA PRO A 12 -14.34 25.09 -7.28
C PRO A 12 -13.57 24.31 -6.21
N GLU A 13 -12.42 23.77 -6.58
CA GLU A 13 -11.53 23.10 -5.63
C GLU A 13 -11.08 24.09 -4.55
N ASN A 14 -11.42 23.82 -3.29
CA ASN A 14 -10.94 24.60 -2.17
C ASN A 14 -9.53 24.13 -1.79
N CYS A 15 -8.51 24.82 -2.28
CA CYS A 15 -7.11 24.51 -1.99
C CYS A 15 -6.61 25.08 -0.65
N GLU A 16 -7.46 25.64 0.22
CA GLU A 16 -7.00 26.24 1.48
C GLU A 16 -6.36 25.20 2.42
N PHE A 17 -6.79 23.94 2.39
CA PHE A 17 -6.22 22.88 3.21
C PHE A 17 -4.74 22.59 2.90
N CYS A 18 -4.27 22.89 1.69
CA CYS A 18 -2.88 22.64 1.26
C CYS A 18 -2.02 23.90 1.11
N LYS A 19 -2.59 25.10 1.25
CA LYS A 19 -1.95 26.39 0.94
C LYS A 19 -0.67 26.71 1.72
N ASN A 20 -0.50 26.14 2.92
CA ASN A 20 0.62 26.44 3.81
C ASN A 20 1.39 25.18 4.25
N ILE A 21 1.23 24.05 3.55
CA ILE A 21 1.98 22.84 3.84
C ILE A 21 3.38 22.96 3.20
N LYS A 22 4.38 23.31 4.02
CA LYS A 22 5.79 23.43 3.60
C LYS A 22 6.59 22.16 3.85
N GLU A 23 6.16 21.36 4.81
CA GLU A 23 6.79 20.11 5.22
C GLU A 23 5.74 19.15 5.76
N VAL A 24 6.11 17.88 5.85
CA VAL A 24 5.29 16.84 6.47
C VAL A 24 5.79 16.63 7.90
N ASP A 25 4.91 16.86 8.86
CA ASP A 25 5.21 16.68 10.27
C ASP A 25 5.62 15.23 10.56
N LYS A 26 6.54 15.06 11.50
CA LYS A 26 6.98 13.75 11.99
C LYS A 26 6.73 13.66 13.48
N VAL A 27 5.94 12.67 13.89
CA VAL A 27 5.50 12.51 15.28
C VAL A 27 5.77 11.09 15.78
N THR A 28 5.80 10.94 17.10
CA THR A 28 5.92 9.67 17.82
C THR A 28 5.00 9.71 19.03
N ASN A 29 4.53 8.55 19.48
CA ASN A 29 3.66 8.39 20.64
C ASN A 29 2.43 9.31 20.64
N ILE A 30 1.82 9.52 19.47
CA ILE A 30 0.65 10.39 19.30
C ILE A 30 -0.64 9.66 19.70
N THR A 31 -1.48 10.30 20.50
CA THR A 31 -2.76 9.68 20.88
C THR A 31 -3.74 9.64 19.70
N PRO A 32 -4.72 8.71 19.69
CA PRO A 32 -5.75 8.69 18.66
C PRO A 32 -6.54 10.00 18.53
N ASP A 33 -6.80 10.67 19.66
CA ASP A 33 -7.53 11.94 19.66
C ASP A 33 -6.70 13.07 19.05
N GLU A 34 -5.40 13.18 19.39
CA GLU A 34 -4.50 14.15 18.76
C GLU A 34 -4.34 13.89 17.27
N PHE A 35 -4.20 12.62 16.86
CA PHE A 35 -4.13 12.25 15.44
C PHE A 35 -5.41 12.66 14.69
N LEU A 36 -6.57 12.43 15.30
CA LEU A 36 -7.87 12.79 14.74
C LEU A 36 -8.02 14.30 14.58
N GLU A 37 -7.77 15.07 15.65
CA GLU A 37 -7.98 16.52 15.67
C GLU A 37 -6.96 17.29 14.82
N PHE A 38 -5.68 16.92 14.88
CA PHE A 38 -4.62 17.71 14.27
C PHE A 38 -4.26 17.29 12.84
N TYR A 39 -4.59 16.06 12.44
CA TYR A 39 -4.18 15.52 11.14
C TYR A 39 -5.34 14.98 10.31
N SER A 40 -6.17 14.09 10.86
CA SER A 40 -7.25 13.46 10.08
C SER A 40 -8.37 14.42 9.72
N LYS A 41 -8.96 15.16 10.68
CA LYS A 41 -10.03 16.14 10.42
C LYS A 41 -9.62 17.29 9.49
N PRO A 42 -8.45 17.92 9.65
CA PRO A 42 -8.01 18.99 8.75
C PRO A 42 -7.41 18.48 7.44
N ALA A 43 -7.35 17.17 7.21
CA ALA A 43 -6.72 16.54 6.05
C ALA A 43 -5.24 16.96 5.86
N ARG A 44 -4.48 17.00 6.96
CA ARG A 44 -3.05 17.36 6.96
C ARG A 44 -2.18 16.09 6.98
N PRO A 45 -1.20 15.96 6.08
CA PRO A 45 -0.29 14.81 6.07
C PRO A 45 0.64 14.80 7.28
N VAL A 46 0.94 13.60 7.77
CA VAL A 46 1.86 13.35 8.89
C VAL A 46 2.53 12.00 8.72
N VAL A 47 3.77 11.89 9.20
CA VAL A 47 4.49 10.62 9.34
C VAL A 47 4.56 10.26 10.83
N VAL A 48 3.91 9.16 11.20
CA VAL A 48 4.02 8.58 12.55
C VAL A 48 5.18 7.58 12.54
N ILE A 49 6.33 7.98 13.09
CA ILE A 49 7.59 7.24 12.93
C ILE A 49 7.54 5.88 13.62
N ASP A 50 6.83 5.79 14.75
CA ASP A 50 6.71 4.58 15.56
C ASP A 50 5.43 3.77 15.26
N GLY A 51 4.73 4.10 14.17
CA GLY A 51 3.44 3.51 13.83
C GLY A 51 3.43 2.00 13.58
N ALA A 52 4.57 1.46 13.12
CA ALA A 52 4.75 0.06 12.75
C ALA A 52 5.87 -0.64 13.53
N THR A 53 6.48 0.01 14.53
CA THR A 53 7.69 -0.51 15.21
C THR A 53 7.48 -1.87 15.86
N ASN A 54 6.26 -2.19 16.28
CA ASN A 54 5.93 -3.45 16.95
C ASN A 54 5.41 -4.54 16.00
N TRP A 55 5.41 -4.31 14.69
CA TRP A 55 4.92 -5.30 13.73
C TRP A 55 5.99 -6.37 13.46
N PRO A 56 5.70 -7.66 13.68
CA PRO A 56 6.59 -8.75 13.27
C PRO A 56 6.95 -8.71 11.78
N ALA A 57 6.09 -8.12 10.94
CA ALA A 57 6.34 -7.88 9.52
C ALA A 57 7.70 -7.22 9.24
N MET A 58 8.18 -6.35 10.13
CA MET A 58 9.46 -5.63 9.95
C MET A 58 10.68 -6.57 9.90
N GLN A 59 10.57 -7.79 10.41
CA GLN A 59 11.65 -8.78 10.43
C GLN A 59 11.37 -9.98 9.51
N THR A 60 10.12 -10.16 9.09
CA THR A 60 9.69 -11.38 8.38
C THR A 60 9.32 -11.14 6.93
N PHE A 61 8.79 -9.96 6.58
CA PHE A 61 8.31 -9.71 5.23
C PHE A 61 9.47 -9.43 4.28
N ASP A 62 9.75 -10.40 3.42
CA ASP A 62 10.67 -10.30 2.31
C ASP A 62 10.11 -10.99 1.06
N PHE A 63 10.85 -10.95 -0.04
CA PHE A 63 10.46 -11.59 -1.29
C PHE A 63 10.15 -13.08 -1.14
N ASN A 64 10.95 -13.80 -0.34
CA ASN A 64 10.84 -15.24 -0.16
C ASN A 64 9.60 -15.61 0.66
N PHE A 65 9.30 -14.85 1.70
CA PHE A 65 8.09 -14.99 2.49
C PHE A 65 6.85 -14.91 1.58
N PHE A 66 6.73 -13.86 0.76
CA PHE A 66 5.57 -13.71 -0.12
C PHE A 66 5.54 -14.78 -1.22
N LYS A 67 6.69 -15.19 -1.76
CA LYS A 67 6.81 -16.28 -2.73
C LYS A 67 6.35 -17.61 -2.15
N GLN A 68 6.70 -17.91 -0.90
CA GLN A 68 6.28 -19.12 -0.20
C GLN A 68 4.79 -19.08 0.11
N LEU A 69 4.29 -17.98 0.66
CA LEU A 69 2.87 -17.78 0.94
C LEU A 69 2.00 -18.01 -0.31
N HIS A 70 2.42 -17.48 -1.45
CA HIS A 70 1.70 -17.68 -2.72
C HIS A 70 1.71 -19.13 -3.21
N LYS A 71 2.72 -19.93 -2.86
CA LYS A 71 2.79 -21.36 -3.24
C LYS A 71 1.94 -22.25 -2.33
N GLU A 72 1.92 -21.94 -1.04
CA GLU A 72 1.25 -22.76 -0.02
C GLU A 72 -0.26 -22.56 0.00
N VAL A 73 -0.71 -21.37 -0.37
CA VAL A 73 -2.11 -21.02 -0.31
C VAL A 73 -2.82 -21.50 -1.58
N GLU A 74 -3.80 -22.39 -1.42
CA GLU A 74 -4.66 -22.79 -2.52
C GLU A 74 -5.41 -21.57 -3.09
N PHE A 75 -5.27 -21.38 -4.39
CA PHE A 75 -5.93 -20.30 -5.11
C PHE A 75 -7.25 -20.82 -5.69
N ASP A 76 -8.34 -20.64 -4.94
CA ASP A 76 -9.67 -20.91 -5.50
C ASP A 76 -10.00 -19.84 -6.55
N ARG A 77 -10.00 -20.24 -7.82
CA ARG A 77 -10.37 -19.37 -8.94
C ARG A 77 -11.80 -18.85 -8.84
N SER A 78 -12.66 -19.48 -8.05
CA SER A 78 -14.04 -19.07 -7.81
C SER A 78 -14.19 -17.91 -6.80
N GLU A 79 -13.16 -17.68 -5.98
CA GLU A 79 -13.10 -16.59 -4.98
C GLU A 79 -12.48 -15.28 -5.54
N VAL A 80 -12.01 -15.30 -6.80
CA VAL A 80 -11.36 -14.18 -7.47
C VAL A 80 -12.39 -13.13 -7.91
N LYS A 81 -12.98 -12.41 -6.97
CA LYS A 81 -13.75 -11.20 -7.28
C LYS A 81 -12.90 -9.98 -6.95
N ASN A 82 -12.49 -9.27 -8.00
CA ASN A 82 -11.85 -7.94 -7.94
C ASN A 82 -10.41 -7.87 -7.38
N CYS A 83 -9.62 -8.94 -7.47
CA CYS A 83 -8.17 -8.85 -7.19
C CYS A 83 -7.49 -7.92 -8.21
N GLN A 84 -6.68 -6.99 -7.73
CA GLN A 84 -5.96 -6.04 -8.58
C GLN A 84 -4.46 -6.31 -8.52
N PHE A 85 -3.81 -6.21 -9.67
CA PHE A 85 -2.36 -6.29 -9.81
C PHE A 85 -1.87 -5.05 -10.56
N PHE A 86 -0.85 -4.41 -10.00
CA PHE A 86 -0.25 -3.19 -10.52
C PHE A 86 1.19 -3.47 -10.94
N PRO A 87 1.49 -3.56 -12.24
CA PRO A 87 2.82 -3.91 -12.71
C PRO A 87 3.81 -2.73 -12.74
N TYR A 88 3.36 -1.48 -12.55
CA TYR A 88 4.17 -0.25 -12.60
C TYR A 88 5.35 -0.26 -13.58
N LYS A 89 5.07 -0.37 -14.90
CA LYS A 89 6.06 -0.38 -15.99
C LYS A 89 6.97 -1.62 -16.07
N THR A 90 6.56 -2.73 -15.46
CA THR A 90 7.15 -4.05 -15.72
C THR A 90 6.37 -4.81 -16.78
N GLU A 91 6.96 -5.89 -17.29
CA GLU A 91 6.35 -6.83 -18.22
C GLU A 91 5.38 -7.83 -17.54
N PHE A 92 5.39 -7.88 -16.21
CA PHE A 92 4.59 -8.83 -15.44
C PHE A 92 3.09 -8.60 -15.64
N LYS A 93 2.35 -9.70 -15.81
CA LYS A 93 0.89 -9.72 -15.97
C LYS A 93 0.17 -10.11 -14.69
N HIS A 94 0.82 -10.90 -13.84
CA HIS A 94 0.27 -11.36 -12.58
C HIS A 94 1.37 -11.73 -11.58
N LEU A 95 0.99 -11.85 -10.31
CA LEU A 95 1.91 -12.09 -9.21
C LEU A 95 2.75 -13.38 -9.35
N GLY A 96 2.20 -14.42 -9.98
CA GLY A 96 2.97 -15.64 -10.28
C GLY A 96 4.21 -15.43 -11.16
N GLU A 97 4.19 -14.48 -12.10
CA GLU A 97 5.38 -14.18 -12.93
C GLU A 97 6.45 -13.44 -12.12
N VAL A 98 6.01 -12.55 -11.21
CA VAL A 98 6.90 -11.86 -10.26
C VAL A 98 7.68 -12.89 -9.43
N PHE A 99 6.99 -13.86 -8.82
CA PHE A 99 7.66 -14.87 -8.00
C PHE A 99 8.50 -15.89 -8.80
N ASN A 100 8.39 -15.88 -10.13
CA ASN A 100 9.19 -16.70 -11.03
C ASN A 100 10.41 -15.97 -11.63
N MET A 101 10.65 -14.71 -11.26
CA MET A 101 11.86 -13.99 -11.68
C MET A 101 13.15 -14.63 -11.11
N SER A 102 14.30 -14.27 -11.70
CA SER A 102 15.61 -14.70 -11.21
C SER A 102 15.87 -14.17 -9.80
N GLU A 103 16.67 -14.91 -9.02
CA GLU A 103 17.09 -14.47 -7.69
C GLU A 103 17.88 -13.16 -7.75
N ALA A 104 18.77 -13.02 -8.76
CA ALA A 104 19.51 -11.79 -9.02
C ALA A 104 18.57 -10.58 -9.22
N ARG A 105 17.49 -10.74 -10.00
CA ARG A 105 16.50 -9.67 -10.21
C ARG A 105 15.69 -9.38 -8.96
N ALA A 106 15.27 -10.41 -8.23
CA ALA A 106 14.57 -10.23 -6.95
C ALA A 106 15.43 -9.45 -5.94
N ASN A 107 16.75 -9.66 -5.96
CA ASN A 107 17.74 -8.96 -5.14
C ASN A 107 18.17 -7.59 -5.69
N LEU A 108 17.59 -7.14 -6.81
CA LEU A 108 17.87 -5.83 -7.43
C LEU A 108 19.35 -5.66 -7.78
N GLU A 109 20.00 -6.72 -8.28
CA GLU A 109 21.40 -6.65 -8.69
C GLU A 109 21.60 -5.63 -9.83
N PRO A 110 22.75 -4.91 -9.90
CA PRO A 110 22.91 -3.76 -10.81
C PRO A 110 22.75 -4.03 -12.32
N GLN A 111 22.77 -5.30 -12.75
CA GLN A 111 22.66 -5.69 -14.16
C GLN A 111 21.25 -6.18 -14.55
N GLU A 112 20.34 -6.25 -13.57
CA GLU A 112 19.00 -6.76 -13.75
C GLU A 112 17.99 -5.64 -14.01
N GLU A 113 16.89 -6.00 -14.67
CA GLU A 113 15.81 -5.04 -14.96
C GLU A 113 15.08 -4.63 -13.66
N PRO A 114 14.91 -3.32 -13.38
CA PRO A 114 14.22 -2.86 -12.19
C PRO A 114 12.77 -3.30 -12.22
N TRP A 115 12.20 -3.52 -11.03
CA TRP A 115 10.80 -3.89 -10.88
C TRP A 115 10.21 -3.27 -9.63
N TYR A 116 8.93 -2.94 -9.73
CA TYR A 116 8.10 -2.50 -8.63
C TYR A 116 6.67 -2.91 -8.95
N VAL A 117 6.02 -3.63 -8.04
CA VAL A 117 4.66 -4.13 -8.24
C VAL A 117 3.82 -3.90 -7.01
N GLY A 118 2.50 -3.85 -7.20
CA GLY A 118 1.53 -3.84 -6.12
C GLY A 118 0.41 -4.84 -6.37
N TRP A 119 -0.21 -5.36 -5.33
CA TRP A 119 -1.41 -6.20 -5.47
C TRP A 119 -2.32 -6.11 -4.26
N SER A 120 -3.61 -6.35 -4.46
CA SER A 120 -4.52 -6.64 -3.34
C SER A 120 -4.47 -8.12 -2.99
N ASN A 121 -4.27 -8.43 -1.72
CA ASN A 121 -4.52 -9.77 -1.22
C ASN A 121 -6.03 -10.01 -1.12
N CYS A 122 -6.54 -10.79 -2.06
CA CYS A 122 -7.93 -11.22 -2.13
C CYS A 122 -8.14 -12.69 -1.73
N ASN A 123 -7.08 -13.35 -1.27
CA ASN A 123 -7.17 -14.72 -0.78
C ASN A 123 -7.31 -14.70 0.75
N ASP A 124 -8.42 -15.24 1.26
CA ASP A 124 -8.75 -15.22 2.69
C ASP A 124 -7.73 -16.00 3.52
N ASN A 125 -7.19 -17.10 3.00
CA ASN A 125 -6.19 -17.91 3.71
C ASN A 125 -4.85 -17.16 3.80
N ALA A 126 -4.41 -16.54 2.70
CA ALA A 126 -3.24 -15.66 2.74
C ALA A 126 -3.48 -14.47 3.67
N GLY A 127 -4.70 -13.92 3.69
CA GLY A 127 -5.08 -12.80 4.57
C GLY A 127 -4.96 -13.16 6.05
N LYS A 128 -5.44 -14.34 6.44
CA LYS A 128 -5.29 -14.85 7.82
C LYS A 128 -3.83 -14.98 8.25
N VAL A 129 -2.95 -15.40 7.34
CA VAL A 129 -1.50 -15.47 7.62
C VAL A 129 -0.92 -14.08 7.76
N LEU A 130 -1.20 -13.17 6.81
CA LEU A 130 -0.68 -11.80 6.81
C LEU A 130 -1.08 -11.02 8.07
N GLN A 131 -2.32 -11.17 8.53
CA GLN A 131 -2.84 -10.51 9.74
C GLN A 131 -2.13 -10.93 11.04
N GLN A 132 -1.29 -11.96 11.02
CA GLN A 132 -0.46 -12.34 12.18
C GLN A 132 0.77 -11.42 12.34
N TYR A 133 1.15 -10.68 11.30
CA TYR A 133 2.42 -9.94 11.24
C TYR A 133 2.28 -8.43 11.38
N TYR A 134 1.06 -7.90 11.36
CA TYR A 134 0.79 -6.49 11.61
C TYR A 134 -0.57 -6.34 12.28
N SER A 135 -0.77 -5.21 12.94
CA SER A 135 -2.02 -4.84 13.57
C SER A 135 -2.45 -3.46 13.12
N LYS A 136 -3.69 -3.06 13.43
CA LYS A 136 -4.07 -1.66 13.31
C LYS A 136 -3.04 -0.78 14.07
N PRO A 137 -2.48 0.27 13.44
CA PRO A 137 -1.62 1.21 14.15
C PRO A 137 -2.30 1.83 15.37
N TYR A 138 -1.55 2.05 16.45
CA TYR A 138 -2.09 2.46 17.75
C TYR A 138 -2.75 3.85 17.73
N PHE A 139 -2.33 4.73 16.82
CA PHE A 139 -2.84 6.09 16.66
C PHE A 139 -4.13 6.16 15.84
N LEU A 140 -4.61 5.04 15.28
CA LEU A 140 -5.89 4.99 14.58
C LEU A 140 -7.02 4.67 15.57
N GLY A 141 -8.04 5.52 15.59
CA GLY A 141 -9.21 5.38 16.46
C GLY A 141 -9.99 4.08 16.25
N ASN A 142 -10.94 3.79 17.14
CA ASN A 142 -11.79 2.58 17.04
C ASN A 142 -12.76 2.61 15.86
N ASN A 143 -13.12 3.81 15.40
CA ASN A 143 -13.98 4.01 14.24
C ASN A 143 -13.23 3.95 12.90
N SER A 144 -11.90 3.80 12.93
CA SER A 144 -11.12 3.63 11.70
C SER A 144 -11.47 2.29 11.08
N GLU A 145 -11.87 2.31 9.80
CA GLU A 145 -12.12 1.09 9.05
C GLU A 145 -10.85 0.23 9.03
N ASN A 146 -10.97 -1.00 9.49
CA ASN A 146 -9.98 -2.02 9.24
C ASN A 146 -10.41 -2.78 7.98
N ILE A 147 -10.05 -2.25 6.82
CA ILE A 147 -10.37 -2.92 5.55
C ILE A 147 -9.63 -4.26 5.55
N ALA A 148 -10.38 -5.36 5.40
CA ALA A 148 -9.84 -6.72 5.41
C ALA A 148 -8.82 -6.97 4.26
N LEU A 149 -8.90 -6.19 3.19
CA LEU A 149 -8.02 -6.26 2.03
C LEU A 149 -6.68 -5.59 2.32
N SER A 150 -5.63 -6.41 2.30
CA SER A 150 -4.25 -5.94 2.44
C SER A 150 -3.70 -5.59 1.07
N TRP A 151 -3.19 -4.38 0.91
CA TRP A 151 -2.44 -3.97 -0.28
C TRP A 151 -0.96 -4.13 0.00
N ILE A 152 -0.27 -4.90 -0.83
CA ILE A 152 1.17 -5.10 -0.71
C ILE A 152 1.86 -4.48 -1.91
N PHE A 153 2.94 -3.75 -1.65
CA PHE A 153 3.81 -3.17 -2.65
C PHE A 153 5.24 -3.62 -2.39
N MET A 154 5.95 -4.03 -3.44
CA MET A 154 7.28 -4.59 -3.32
C MET A 154 8.10 -4.30 -4.57
N GLY A 155 9.38 -4.01 -4.40
CA GLY A 155 10.32 -3.80 -5.48
C GLY A 155 11.45 -2.85 -5.12
N GLY A 156 12.16 -2.40 -6.13
CA GLY A 156 13.31 -1.49 -6.01
C GLY A 156 13.01 -0.04 -6.39
N PRO A 157 14.02 0.83 -6.32
CA PRO A 157 13.90 2.21 -6.76
C PRO A 157 13.66 2.30 -8.29
N GLY A 158 13.08 3.41 -8.74
CA GLY A 158 12.89 3.71 -10.16
C GLY A 158 11.41 3.86 -10.53
N PHE A 159 10.75 2.77 -10.87
CA PHE A 159 9.34 2.79 -11.26
C PHE A 159 8.40 2.86 -10.05
N GLY A 160 7.21 3.41 -10.26
CA GLY A 160 6.22 3.57 -9.20
C GLY A 160 4.89 4.10 -9.70
N ALA A 161 3.98 4.37 -8.76
CA ALA A 161 2.69 4.95 -9.07
C ALA A 161 2.84 6.34 -9.69
N GLN A 162 2.09 6.59 -10.77
CA GLN A 162 1.95 7.94 -11.32
C GLN A 162 1.17 8.81 -10.34
N MET A 163 1.30 10.13 -10.46
CA MET A 163 0.56 11.07 -9.61
C MET A 163 -0.95 10.87 -9.76
N HIS A 164 -1.64 10.67 -8.65
CA HIS A 164 -3.09 10.47 -8.55
C HIS A 164 -3.59 11.02 -7.20
N VAL A 165 -4.92 11.11 -7.05
CA VAL A 165 -5.64 11.50 -5.82
C VAL A 165 -6.63 10.40 -5.50
#